data_AF-A0A7S3VGF8-F1
#
_entry.id   AF-A0A7S3VGF8-F1
#
_cell.length_a   1.000
_cell.length_b   1.000
_cell.length_c   1.000
_cell.angle_alpha   90.00
_cell.angle_beta   90.00
_cell.angle_gamma   90.00
#
_symmetry.space_group_name_H-M   'P 1'
#
loop_
_entity.id
_entity.type
_entity.pdbx_description
1 polymer ?
#
loop_
_entity_poly.entity_id
_entity_poly.type
_entity_poly.pdbx_seq_one_letter_code
_entity_poly.pdbx_strand_id
1 'polypeptide(L)'
;MLIEQMHQPPIKEINVLASYRGGDIFSQVAAVICKRPSPENLCELLRLVEKQQDEEITIETVENGPKRSKLYKTLRVWLHPDKHPNNPQATKVFQNLEPFYTNCVLKLGHPVDSVDRRKSHRSRKILPRSEQQNKLVQRNKKTSPAPPLTNRFPPGFDVRSKWPHIDFDRAYTPPKVCREVDISSIIAYQCMNARGAIAHNRKITRYLSTKELKGPCHAGEIFEGYGGCVHLRTSDEIKCELMNRGPVVSVSFVPTELFMRTNQQAKVLVPSSPSLRRHAVLISGWKQTSFGEIWLVQSFRRYPSMMESPSIQVAAGQFGIDDDCIAPMNDFLNIAWDQEPAFDADLSSHPDWETFTAIKLSISSGQLEKLGDCFSDGSFINAAAQKSRFVISDSCKISRSKPCYLKDVQWTNGVWKIWIRFF
;
A
#
# COMPACT_ATOMS: atom_id res chain seq x y z
N MET A 1 34.52 -51.44 4.42
CA MET A 1 34.39 -49.96 4.40
C MET A 1 34.43 -49.53 2.95
N LEU A 2 33.25 -49.31 2.35
CA LEU A 2 33.07 -48.83 0.99
C LEU A 2 32.84 -47.32 1.06
N ILE A 3 33.71 -46.54 0.38
CA ILE A 3 33.54 -45.09 0.22
C ILE A 3 32.81 -44.89 -1.12
N GLU A 4 31.52 -44.56 -1.04
CA GLU A 4 30.73 -44.10 -2.18
C GLU A 4 31.20 -42.70 -2.60
N GLN A 5 31.76 -42.59 -3.81
CA GLN A 5 32.01 -41.32 -4.47
C GLN A 5 30.72 -40.80 -5.11
N MET A 6 30.14 -39.76 -4.51
CA MET A 6 29.06 -38.99 -5.14
C MET A 6 29.59 -38.20 -6.33
N HIS A 7 29.24 -38.63 -7.55
CA HIS A 7 29.36 -37.82 -8.75
C HIS A 7 28.32 -36.68 -8.72
N GLN A 8 28.79 -35.44 -8.63
CA GLN A 8 27.97 -34.28 -8.99
C GLN A 8 27.88 -34.18 -10.52
N PRO A 9 26.70 -33.89 -11.10
CA PRO A 9 26.59 -33.68 -12.54
C PRO A 9 27.29 -32.37 -12.94
N PRO A 10 27.89 -32.29 -14.14
CA PRO A 10 28.58 -31.10 -14.59
C PRO A 10 27.57 -29.97 -14.80
N ILE A 11 27.81 -28.85 -14.11
CA ILE A 11 27.17 -27.58 -14.40
C ILE A 11 27.59 -27.22 -15.83
N LYS A 12 26.64 -27.27 -16.78
CA LYS A 12 26.86 -26.76 -18.13
C LYS A 12 27.10 -25.26 -18.02
N GLU A 13 28.37 -24.86 -18.07
CA GLU A 13 28.74 -23.49 -18.37
C GLU A 13 28.15 -23.13 -19.73
N ILE A 14 27.10 -22.30 -19.69
CA ILE A 14 26.50 -21.68 -20.85
C ILE A 14 27.53 -20.68 -21.37
N ASN A 15 28.40 -21.15 -22.26
CA ASN A 15 29.39 -20.36 -22.98
C ASN A 15 28.65 -19.50 -24.02
N VAL A 16 27.99 -18.44 -23.57
CA VAL A 16 27.24 -17.47 -24.38
C VAL A 16 27.99 -16.15 -24.39
N LEU A 17 29.21 -16.16 -24.95
CA LEU A 17 29.96 -14.95 -25.25
C LEU A 17 30.80 -15.15 -26.51
N ALA A 18 30.14 -15.31 -27.66
CA ALA A 18 30.81 -15.07 -28.94
C ALA A 18 29.78 -14.71 -30.02
N SER A 19 30.07 -13.60 -30.71
CA SER A 19 29.37 -13.05 -31.88
C SER A 19 28.13 -12.18 -31.62
N TYR A 20 28.35 -11.00 -31.05
CA TYR A 20 27.45 -9.86 -31.30
C TYR A 20 28.12 -8.85 -32.24
N ARG A 21 27.43 -8.58 -33.36
CA ARG A 21 27.78 -7.51 -34.31
C ARG A 21 27.62 -6.14 -33.64
N GLY A 22 28.69 -5.65 -33.01
CA GLY A 22 29.12 -4.25 -33.12
C GLY A 22 28.78 -3.25 -32.01
N GLY A 23 28.04 -3.60 -30.96
CA GLY A 23 27.71 -2.62 -29.91
C GLY A 23 27.63 -3.22 -28.51
N ASP A 24 28.24 -2.53 -27.54
CA ASP A 24 28.11 -2.82 -26.10
C ASP A 24 26.63 -2.82 -25.68
N ILE A 25 26.17 -3.92 -25.06
CA ILE A 25 24.77 -4.08 -24.62
C ILE A 25 24.36 -2.97 -23.65
N PHE A 26 25.28 -2.49 -22.82
CA PHE A 26 25.00 -1.40 -21.89
C PHE A 26 24.71 -0.09 -22.61
N SER A 27 25.46 0.19 -23.69
CA SER A 27 25.22 1.36 -24.54
C SER A 27 23.86 1.29 -25.24
N GLN A 28 23.45 0.11 -25.71
CA GLN A 28 22.13 -0.09 -26.33
C GLN A 28 21.00 0.11 -25.32
N VAL A 29 21.10 -0.51 -24.14
CA VAL A 29 20.10 -0.37 -23.07
C VAL A 29 20.04 1.08 -22.59
N ALA A 30 21.18 1.75 -22.40
CA ALA A 30 21.23 3.15 -22.02
C ALA A 30 20.53 4.04 -23.05
N ALA A 31 20.73 3.78 -24.34
CA ALA A 31 20.06 4.52 -25.41
C ALA A 31 18.53 4.39 -25.35
N VAL A 32 18.01 3.20 -25.06
CA VAL A 32 16.56 2.97 -24.90
C VAL A 32 16.01 3.63 -23.64
N ILE A 33 16.72 3.51 -22.50
CA ILE A 33 16.32 4.13 -21.22
C ILE A 33 16.27 5.67 -21.31
N CYS A 34 17.12 6.27 -22.15
CA CYS A 34 17.11 7.72 -22.39
C CYS A 34 15.91 8.19 -23.24
N LYS A 35 15.16 7.30 -23.88
CA LYS A 35 13.93 7.65 -24.60
C LYS A 35 12.78 7.91 -23.62
N ARG A 36 11.70 8.52 -24.12
CA ARG A 36 10.48 8.70 -23.33
C ARG A 36 9.85 7.32 -23.03
N PRO A 37 9.52 6.97 -21.76
CA PRO A 37 8.87 5.70 -21.47
C PRO A 37 7.59 5.52 -22.29
N SER A 38 7.46 4.41 -23.02
CA SER A 38 6.29 4.07 -23.83
C SER A 38 6.24 2.55 -24.08
N PRO A 39 5.08 1.99 -24.48
CA PRO A 39 4.97 0.58 -24.88
C PRO A 39 5.98 0.16 -25.95
N GLU A 40 6.22 1.01 -26.94
CA GLU A 40 7.13 0.75 -28.06
C GLU A 40 8.59 0.70 -27.60
N ASN A 41 8.98 1.64 -26.72
CA ASN A 41 10.34 1.65 -26.19
C ASN A 41 10.57 0.50 -25.18
N LEU A 42 9.51 0.03 -24.49
CA LEU A 42 9.59 -1.20 -23.69
C LEU A 42 9.74 -2.45 -24.57
N CYS A 43 9.03 -2.50 -25.69
CA CYS A 43 9.20 -3.55 -26.70
C CYS A 43 10.65 -3.57 -27.23
N GLU A 44 11.20 -2.40 -27.59
CA GLU A 44 12.60 -2.26 -28.02
C GLU A 44 13.59 -2.71 -26.94
N LEU A 45 13.35 -2.35 -25.67
CA LEU A 45 14.18 -2.77 -24.55
C LEU A 45 14.20 -4.30 -24.38
N LEU A 46 13.02 -4.94 -24.45
CA LEU A 46 12.92 -6.39 -24.22
C LEU A 46 13.44 -7.22 -25.41
N ARG A 47 13.39 -6.68 -26.64
CA ARG A 47 14.04 -7.29 -27.83
C ARG A 47 15.55 -7.45 -27.67
N LEU A 48 16.19 -6.69 -26.78
CA LEU A 48 17.61 -6.86 -26.48
C LEU A 48 17.92 -8.19 -25.75
N VAL A 49 16.93 -8.79 -25.08
CA VAL A 49 17.05 -10.10 -24.43
C VAL A 49 16.80 -11.25 -25.41
N GLU A 50 15.90 -11.04 -26.36
CA GLU A 50 15.30 -12.09 -27.18
C GLU A 50 16.13 -12.53 -28.37
N LYS A 51 17.28 -11.90 -28.67
CA LYS A 51 18.19 -12.38 -29.74
C LYS A 51 18.75 -13.81 -29.53
N GLN A 52 18.23 -14.57 -28.56
CA GLN A 52 18.49 -15.98 -28.28
C GLN A 52 17.25 -16.89 -28.34
N GLN A 53 16.04 -16.36 -28.56
CA GLN A 53 14.79 -17.13 -28.65
C GLN A 53 14.15 -16.78 -30.00
N ASP A 54 13.81 -17.78 -30.83
CA ASP A 54 13.23 -17.59 -32.18
C ASP A 54 11.81 -16.98 -32.20
N GLU A 55 11.35 -16.43 -31.07
CA GLU A 55 10.05 -15.74 -30.96
C GLU A 55 10.29 -14.24 -31.25
N GLU A 56 9.30 -13.54 -31.81
CA GLU A 56 9.38 -12.09 -32.03
C GLU A 56 8.59 -11.37 -30.93
N ILE A 57 9.27 -10.51 -30.14
CA ILE A 57 8.61 -9.62 -29.18
C ILE A 57 7.84 -8.57 -29.97
N THR A 58 6.51 -8.73 -29.93
CA THR A 58 5.52 -7.77 -30.40
C THR A 58 4.98 -6.93 -29.23
N ILE A 59 4.15 -5.92 -29.53
CA ILE A 59 3.44 -5.13 -28.51
C ILE A 59 2.51 -6.03 -27.68
N GLU A 60 1.86 -7.03 -28.31
CA GLU A 60 0.99 -8.00 -27.62
C GLU A 60 1.75 -8.80 -26.55
N THR A 61 3.00 -9.18 -26.84
CA THR A 61 3.88 -9.83 -25.87
C THR A 61 4.19 -8.92 -24.68
N VAL A 62 4.34 -7.62 -24.93
CA VAL A 62 4.56 -6.61 -23.89
C VAL A 62 3.29 -6.36 -23.07
N GLU A 63 2.10 -6.42 -23.65
CA GLU A 63 0.83 -6.29 -22.95
C GLU A 63 0.56 -7.49 -22.02
N ASN A 64 1.02 -8.68 -22.41
CA ASN A 64 0.96 -9.89 -21.58
C ASN A 64 1.84 -9.77 -20.33
N GLY A 65 1.21 -9.46 -19.19
CA GLY A 65 1.89 -9.24 -17.90
C GLY A 65 2.88 -10.34 -17.49
N PRO A 66 2.49 -11.63 -17.51
CA PRO A 66 3.40 -12.74 -17.23
C PRO A 66 4.61 -12.83 -18.17
N LYS A 67 4.40 -12.78 -19.50
CA LYS A 67 5.50 -12.85 -20.49
C LYS A 67 6.45 -11.65 -20.33
N ARG A 68 5.91 -10.44 -20.26
CA ARG A 68 6.68 -9.20 -20.01
C ARG A 68 7.55 -9.29 -18.76
N SER A 69 6.98 -9.73 -17.63
CA SER A 69 7.69 -9.85 -16.35
C SER A 69 8.85 -10.86 -16.43
N LYS A 70 8.66 -11.98 -17.14
CA LYS A 70 9.71 -12.99 -17.35
C LYS A 70 10.88 -12.43 -18.17
N LEU A 71 10.60 -11.73 -19.27
CA LEU A 71 11.62 -11.10 -20.11
C LEU A 71 12.40 -10.03 -19.33
N TYR A 72 11.69 -9.20 -18.56
CA TYR A 72 12.32 -8.16 -17.74
C TYR A 72 13.26 -8.73 -16.67
N LYS A 73 12.84 -9.79 -15.96
CA LYS A 73 13.71 -10.49 -14.99
C LYS A 73 14.97 -11.02 -15.66
N THR A 74 14.85 -11.56 -16.87
CA THR A 74 16.00 -12.08 -17.64
C THR A 74 16.97 -10.94 -18.00
N LEU A 75 16.45 -9.80 -18.48
CA LEU A 75 17.25 -8.60 -18.75
C LEU A 75 18.02 -8.12 -17.50
N ARG A 76 17.35 -8.06 -16.33
CA ARG A 76 18.01 -7.66 -15.07
C ARG A 76 19.15 -8.60 -14.70
N VAL A 77 18.95 -9.90 -14.81
CA VAL A 77 19.99 -10.89 -14.51
C VAL A 77 21.18 -10.78 -15.48
N TRP A 78 20.94 -10.36 -16.73
CA TRP A 78 21.99 -10.11 -17.71
C TRP A 78 22.78 -8.82 -17.43
N LEU A 79 22.11 -7.76 -16.99
CA LEU A 79 22.72 -6.45 -16.74
C LEU A 79 23.23 -6.26 -15.31
N HIS A 80 23.15 -7.29 -14.46
CA HIS A 80 23.53 -7.16 -13.06
C HIS A 80 25.02 -6.74 -12.92
N PRO A 81 25.35 -5.71 -12.13
CA PRO A 81 26.73 -5.21 -12.01
C PRO A 81 27.74 -6.28 -11.61
N ASP A 82 27.36 -7.24 -10.76
CA ASP A 82 28.24 -8.35 -10.33
C ASP A 82 28.71 -9.24 -11.50
N LYS A 83 27.94 -9.32 -12.59
CA LYS A 83 28.35 -10.06 -13.79
C LYS A 83 29.28 -9.26 -14.70
N HIS A 84 29.40 -7.94 -14.46
CA HIS A 84 30.17 -7.00 -15.28
C HIS A 84 30.99 -6.05 -14.39
N PRO A 85 31.85 -6.58 -13.49
CA PRO A 85 32.56 -5.76 -12.50
C PRO A 85 33.50 -4.72 -13.12
N ASN A 86 33.92 -4.93 -14.38
CA ASN A 86 34.82 -4.05 -15.10
C ASN A 86 34.08 -3.02 -15.97
N ASN A 87 32.75 -3.05 -16.05
CA ASN A 87 31.99 -2.08 -16.85
C ASN A 87 31.43 -0.95 -15.94
N PRO A 88 31.97 0.27 -16.01
CA PRO A 88 31.52 1.37 -15.15
C PRO A 88 30.08 1.83 -15.44
N GLN A 89 29.50 1.46 -16.59
CA GLN A 89 28.11 1.78 -16.91
C GLN A 89 27.11 0.80 -16.30
N ALA A 90 27.54 -0.41 -15.91
CA ALA A 90 26.63 -1.47 -15.47
C ALA A 90 25.74 -1.04 -14.30
N THR A 91 26.33 -0.45 -13.25
CA THR A 91 25.58 0.06 -12.10
C THR A 91 24.60 1.16 -12.49
N LYS A 92 25.03 2.13 -13.32
CA LYS A 92 24.18 3.26 -13.73
C LYS A 92 22.99 2.79 -14.58
N VAL A 93 23.24 1.91 -15.54
CA VAL A 93 22.19 1.33 -16.40
C VAL A 93 21.22 0.51 -15.55
N PHE A 94 21.72 -0.34 -14.67
CA PHE A 94 20.90 -1.19 -13.81
C PHE A 94 20.00 -0.37 -12.87
N GLN A 95 20.50 0.72 -12.28
CA GLN A 95 19.71 1.61 -11.43
C GLN A 95 18.60 2.34 -12.19
N ASN A 96 18.87 2.77 -13.43
CA ASN A 96 17.89 3.51 -14.25
C ASN A 96 16.88 2.60 -14.94
N LEU A 97 17.15 1.30 -15.02
CA LEU A 97 16.31 0.31 -15.69
C LEU A 97 14.95 0.14 -15.00
N GLU A 98 14.91 0.05 -13.66
CA GLU A 98 13.67 -0.17 -12.91
C GLU A 98 12.69 1.01 -13.00
N PRO A 99 13.10 2.28 -12.79
CA PRO A 99 12.22 3.41 -13.01
C PRO A 99 11.69 3.49 -14.45
N PHE A 100 12.52 3.19 -15.45
CA PHE A 100 12.10 3.18 -16.85
C PHE A 100 11.04 2.10 -17.12
N TYR A 101 11.27 0.87 -16.67
CA TYR A 101 10.33 -0.24 -16.81
C TYR A 101 8.98 0.07 -16.15
N THR A 102 8.99 0.52 -14.90
CA THR A 102 7.76 0.88 -14.15
C THR A 102 6.97 1.96 -14.89
N ASN A 103 7.64 3.01 -15.39
CA ASN A 103 6.99 4.06 -16.15
C ASN A 103 6.40 3.60 -17.49
N CYS A 104 7.00 2.60 -18.14
CA CYS A 104 6.43 2.00 -19.35
C CYS A 104 5.19 1.17 -19.02
N VAL A 105 5.22 0.38 -17.95
CA VAL A 105 4.09 -0.46 -17.51
C VAL A 105 2.89 0.39 -17.10
N LEU A 106 3.10 1.49 -16.38
CA LEU A 106 2.01 2.42 -16.03
C LEU A 106 1.28 2.96 -17.26
N LYS A 107 1.99 3.19 -18.37
CA LYS A 107 1.40 3.68 -19.62
C LYS A 107 0.67 2.62 -20.43
N LEU A 108 0.97 1.33 -20.22
CA LEU A 108 0.20 0.23 -20.82
C LEU A 108 -1.20 0.11 -20.19
N GLY A 109 -1.35 0.49 -18.92
CA GLY A 109 -2.62 0.40 -18.19
C GLY A 109 -3.61 1.53 -18.49
N HIS A 110 -3.19 2.59 -19.17
CA HIS A 110 -4.08 3.67 -19.59
C HIS A 110 -4.43 3.48 -21.07
N PRO A 111 -5.69 3.17 -21.44
CA PRO A 111 -6.10 3.23 -22.83
C PRO A 111 -5.80 4.64 -23.34
N VAL A 112 -5.01 4.72 -24.41
CA VAL A 112 -4.64 5.98 -25.04
C VAL A 112 -5.91 6.52 -25.71
N ASP A 113 -6.73 7.25 -24.96
CA ASP A 113 -7.80 8.04 -25.53
C ASP A 113 -7.17 9.13 -26.40
N SER A 114 -7.14 8.84 -27.70
CA SER A 114 -6.73 9.74 -28.76
C SER A 114 -7.72 10.90 -28.86
N VAL A 115 -7.54 11.95 -28.05
CA VAL A 115 -8.11 13.27 -28.33
C VAL A 115 -7.09 14.36 -28.06
N ASP A 116 -6.50 14.80 -29.16
CA ASP A 116 -6.03 16.14 -29.49
C ASP A 116 -6.35 17.23 -28.45
N ARG A 117 -5.36 17.64 -27.64
CA ARG A 117 -5.39 18.96 -26.96
C ARG A 117 -4.03 19.65 -27.00
N ARG A 118 -3.95 20.51 -28.01
CA ARG A 118 -3.06 21.66 -28.13
C ARG A 118 -3.07 22.53 -26.85
N LYS A 119 -1.89 23.09 -26.55
CA LYS A 119 -1.58 24.29 -25.75
C LYS A 119 -1.81 24.20 -24.23
N SER A 120 -0.69 24.17 -23.49
CA SER A 120 -0.41 25.20 -22.46
C SER A 120 1.02 25.04 -21.96
N HIS A 121 1.90 25.93 -22.42
CA HIS A 121 3.20 26.18 -21.80
C HIS A 121 3.00 26.86 -20.45
N ARG A 122 3.52 26.28 -19.37
CA ARG A 122 3.98 27.08 -18.23
C ARG A 122 5.16 26.42 -17.53
N SER A 123 6.33 27.02 -17.80
CA SER A 123 7.61 26.77 -17.15
C SER A 123 7.49 26.81 -15.63
N ARG A 124 8.00 25.77 -14.96
CA ARG A 124 8.45 25.87 -13.56
C ARG A 124 9.94 25.60 -13.48
N LYS A 125 10.64 26.61 -12.97
CA LYS A 125 12.07 26.66 -12.67
C LYS A 125 12.45 25.52 -11.72
N ILE A 126 13.51 24.81 -12.09
CA ILE A 126 14.22 23.85 -11.25
C ILE A 126 15.26 24.65 -10.45
N LEU A 127 15.19 24.58 -9.11
CA LEU A 127 16.23 25.08 -8.21
C LEU A 127 17.33 24.01 -8.03
N PRO A 128 18.61 24.40 -7.84
CA PRO A 128 19.71 23.46 -7.78
C PRO A 128 19.82 22.80 -6.40
N ARG A 129 20.16 21.50 -6.42
CA ARG A 129 20.35 20.62 -5.27
C ARG A 129 21.85 20.46 -5.04
N SER A 130 22.41 21.22 -4.10
CA SER A 130 23.76 21.03 -3.58
C SER A 130 23.72 20.53 -2.14
N GLU A 131 24.69 19.67 -1.81
CA GLU A 131 25.09 19.27 -0.44
C GLU A 131 24.19 18.28 0.31
N GLN A 132 24.53 16.99 0.16
CA GLN A 132 24.75 16.09 1.30
C GLN A 132 25.40 14.79 0.81
N GLN A 133 26.69 14.90 0.46
CA GLN A 133 27.63 13.78 0.49
C GLN A 133 28.60 14.06 1.62
N ASN A 134 28.58 13.23 2.67
CA ASN A 134 29.74 12.76 3.43
C ASN A 134 29.31 12.10 4.74
N LYS A 135 29.35 10.77 4.77
CA LYS A 135 29.86 9.92 5.88
C LYS A 135 29.51 8.46 5.59
N LEU A 136 30.36 7.79 4.80
CA LEU A 136 30.45 6.33 4.81
C LEU A 136 31.88 5.97 5.20
N VAL A 137 32.11 5.84 6.51
CA VAL A 137 33.34 5.27 7.07
C VAL A 137 33.20 3.76 7.02
N GLN A 138 34.15 3.15 6.33
CA GLN A 138 34.34 1.72 6.16
C GLN A 138 34.44 1.00 7.51
N ARG A 139 33.67 -0.10 7.66
CA ARG A 139 33.94 -1.13 8.66
C ARG A 139 33.85 -2.50 7.99
N ASN A 140 34.97 -2.94 7.44
CA ASN A 140 35.20 -4.35 7.12
C ASN A 140 35.27 -5.14 8.43
N LYS A 141 34.17 -5.78 8.81
CA LYS A 141 34.16 -6.84 9.83
C LYS A 141 33.86 -8.16 9.14
N LYS A 142 34.83 -9.08 9.19
CA LYS A 142 34.69 -10.52 8.96
C LYS A 142 33.37 -11.00 9.60
N THR A 143 32.38 -11.31 8.77
CA THR A 143 31.11 -11.89 9.21
C THR A 143 31.29 -13.39 9.39
N SER A 144 31.25 -13.82 10.65
CA SER A 144 30.89 -15.19 11.01
C SER A 144 29.53 -15.55 10.36
N PRO A 145 29.27 -16.83 10.04
CA PRO A 145 27.99 -17.25 9.48
C PRO A 145 26.87 -16.78 10.41
N ALA A 146 25.95 -15.98 9.86
CA ALA A 146 24.80 -15.49 10.60
C ALA A 146 24.02 -16.70 11.13
N PRO A 147 23.60 -16.70 12.41
CA PRO A 147 22.75 -17.75 12.93
C PRO A 147 21.51 -17.87 12.03
N PRO A 148 20.99 -19.09 11.83
CA PRO A 148 19.78 -19.30 11.05
C PRO A 148 18.70 -18.31 11.53
N LEU A 149 18.12 -17.53 10.61
CA LEU A 149 17.04 -16.57 10.86
C LEU A 149 15.71 -17.29 11.20
N THR A 150 15.76 -18.35 11.99
CA THR A 150 14.68 -19.33 12.09
C THR A 150 13.48 -18.88 12.91
N ASN A 151 13.44 -17.66 13.46
CA ASN A 151 12.22 -17.16 14.14
C ASN A 151 12.10 -15.63 14.06
N ARG A 152 11.93 -15.07 12.85
CA ARG A 152 11.64 -13.64 12.70
C ARG A 152 10.19 -13.29 13.09
N PHE A 153 9.26 -14.24 12.95
CA PHE A 153 7.83 -14.02 13.16
C PHE A 153 7.29 -14.91 14.29
N PRO A 154 6.32 -14.44 15.08
CA PRO A 154 5.65 -15.30 16.06
C PRO A 154 4.88 -16.43 15.35
N PRO A 155 4.63 -17.56 16.05
CA PRO A 155 3.88 -18.69 15.50
C PRO A 155 2.44 -18.34 15.17
N GLY A 156 1.92 -17.21 15.63
CA GLY A 156 0.63 -16.69 15.19
C GLY A 156 0.51 -15.20 15.48
N PHE A 157 -0.35 -14.54 14.72
CA PHE A 157 -0.63 -13.12 14.84
C PHE A 157 -2.05 -12.85 14.32
N ASP A 158 -2.83 -12.08 15.09
CA ASP A 158 -4.10 -11.50 14.64
C ASP A 158 -4.01 -9.98 14.86
N VAL A 159 -4.26 -9.22 13.80
CA VAL A 159 -4.35 -7.76 13.79
C VAL A 159 -5.30 -7.26 14.91
N ARG A 160 -6.42 -7.94 15.17
CA ARG A 160 -7.37 -7.55 16.23
C ARG A 160 -6.81 -7.72 17.63
N SER A 161 -5.98 -8.73 17.85
CA SER A 161 -5.34 -8.94 19.16
C SER A 161 -4.33 -7.83 19.47
N LYS A 162 -3.64 -7.32 18.44
CA LYS A 162 -2.71 -6.18 18.59
C LYS A 162 -3.43 -4.84 18.68
N TRP A 163 -4.50 -4.66 17.91
CA TRP A 163 -5.26 -3.41 17.80
C TRP A 163 -6.76 -3.67 18.02
N PRO A 164 -7.20 -3.75 19.29
CA PRO A 164 -8.57 -4.16 19.63
C PRO A 164 -9.65 -3.12 19.24
N HIS A 165 -9.24 -1.90 18.86
CA HIS A 165 -10.15 -0.86 18.39
C HIS A 165 -10.53 -1.01 16.90
N ILE A 166 -9.91 -1.94 16.17
CA ILE A 166 -10.29 -2.24 14.80
C ILE A 166 -11.64 -2.96 14.80
N ASP A 167 -12.59 -2.39 14.07
CA ASP A 167 -13.92 -2.95 13.90
C ASP A 167 -14.15 -3.25 12.42
N PHE A 168 -13.93 -4.50 12.05
CA PHE A 168 -14.12 -4.95 10.68
C PHE A 168 -15.59 -5.11 10.29
N ASP A 169 -16.50 -5.27 11.26
CA ASP A 169 -17.92 -5.52 11.02
C ASP A 169 -18.71 -4.22 10.84
N ARG A 170 -18.30 -3.14 11.52
CA ARG A 170 -19.02 -1.84 11.52
C ARG A 170 -18.55 -0.90 10.42
N ALA A 171 -17.42 -1.19 9.78
CA ALA A 171 -16.76 -0.27 8.85
C ALA A 171 -17.53 -0.01 7.54
N TYR A 172 -18.71 -0.60 7.37
CA TYR A 172 -19.43 -0.54 6.13
C TYR A 172 -20.94 -0.58 6.35
N THR A 173 -21.65 0.44 5.84
CA THR A 173 -23.08 0.31 5.54
C THR A 173 -23.16 -0.19 4.10
N PRO A 174 -23.37 -1.50 3.86
CA PRO A 174 -23.43 -1.99 2.50
C PRO A 174 -24.54 -1.28 1.72
N PRO A 175 -24.30 -0.95 0.44
CA PRO A 175 -25.39 -0.57 -0.44
C PRO A 175 -26.42 -1.70 -0.40
N LYS A 176 -27.70 -1.33 -0.42
CA LYS A 176 -28.84 -2.28 -0.37
C LYS A 176 -28.66 -3.43 -1.36
N VAL A 177 -28.01 -3.14 -2.49
CA VAL A 177 -27.55 -4.08 -3.49
C VAL A 177 -26.04 -3.95 -3.62
N CYS A 178 -25.29 -4.93 -3.10
CA CYS A 178 -23.87 -5.08 -3.39
C CYS A 178 -23.73 -5.96 -4.63
N ARG A 179 -23.10 -5.46 -5.68
CA ARG A 179 -22.75 -6.27 -6.85
C ARG A 179 -21.42 -6.95 -6.58
N GLU A 180 -21.19 -8.07 -7.23
CA GLU A 180 -19.92 -8.80 -7.13
C GLU A 180 -18.71 -7.93 -7.52
N VAL A 181 -18.90 -7.05 -8.51
CA VAL A 181 -17.88 -6.10 -8.97
C VAL A 181 -17.48 -5.07 -7.91
N ASP A 182 -18.27 -4.89 -6.86
CA ASP A 182 -17.99 -3.93 -5.78
C ASP A 182 -17.11 -4.55 -4.67
N ILE A 183 -16.95 -5.88 -4.62
CA ILE A 183 -16.28 -6.58 -3.53
C ILE A 183 -14.83 -6.09 -3.35
N SER A 184 -14.09 -5.94 -4.46
CA SER A 184 -12.71 -5.44 -4.42
C SER A 184 -12.62 -4.08 -3.76
N SER A 185 -13.53 -3.18 -4.13
CA SER A 185 -13.57 -1.83 -3.59
C SER A 185 -13.94 -1.80 -2.12
N ILE A 186 -14.87 -2.65 -1.70
CA ILE A 186 -15.32 -2.76 -0.31
C ILE A 186 -14.17 -3.25 0.58
N ILE A 187 -13.48 -4.30 0.15
CA ILE A 187 -12.36 -4.87 0.90
C ILE A 187 -11.20 -3.88 1.00
N ALA A 188 -10.93 -3.10 -0.05
CA ALA A 188 -9.97 -2.01 0.00
C ALA A 188 -10.35 -0.94 1.03
N TYR A 189 -11.60 -0.45 1.04
CA TYR A 189 -12.03 0.50 2.06
C TYR A 189 -12.02 -0.10 3.47
N GLN A 190 -12.37 -1.37 3.64
CA GLN A 190 -12.27 -2.06 4.92
C GLN A 190 -10.81 -2.11 5.41
N CYS A 191 -9.86 -2.38 4.52
CA CYS A 191 -8.43 -2.31 4.81
C CYS A 191 -8.01 -0.90 5.26
N MET A 192 -8.40 0.14 4.50
CA MET A 192 -8.06 1.53 4.81
C MET A 192 -8.69 2.01 6.11
N ASN A 193 -9.96 1.67 6.37
CA ASN A 193 -10.67 2.00 7.60
C ASN A 193 -9.96 1.36 8.81
N ALA A 194 -9.57 0.08 8.71
CA ALA A 194 -8.80 -0.58 9.76
C ALA A 194 -7.43 0.08 9.98
N ARG A 195 -6.73 0.45 8.91
CA ARG A 195 -5.44 1.17 9.01
C ARG A 195 -5.59 2.58 9.55
N GLY A 196 -6.67 3.28 9.23
CA GLY A 196 -7.03 4.55 9.85
C GLY A 196 -7.21 4.40 11.35
N ALA A 197 -7.92 3.36 11.79
CA ALA A 197 -8.09 3.06 13.21
C ALA A 197 -6.74 2.80 13.91
N ILE A 198 -5.84 2.03 13.27
CA ILE A 198 -4.46 1.80 13.76
C ILE A 198 -3.69 3.12 13.87
N ALA A 199 -3.71 3.94 12.81
CA ALA A 199 -2.98 5.20 12.74
C ALA A 199 -3.45 6.23 13.78
N HIS A 200 -4.72 6.16 14.18
CA HIS A 200 -5.34 7.01 15.21
C HIS A 200 -5.33 6.34 16.59
N ASN A 201 -4.91 5.08 16.68
CA ASN A 201 -4.95 4.25 17.88
C ASN A 201 -6.32 4.25 18.61
N ARG A 202 -7.41 4.34 17.85
CA ARG A 202 -8.79 4.40 18.39
C ARG A 202 -9.80 3.95 17.35
N LYS A 203 -11.03 3.75 17.78
CA LYS A 203 -12.15 3.46 16.87
C LYS A 203 -12.48 4.71 16.05
N ILE A 204 -12.43 4.60 14.73
CA ILE A 204 -12.82 5.69 13.83
C ILE A 204 -14.33 5.89 13.82
N THR A 205 -14.76 7.15 13.65
CA THR A 205 -16.19 7.52 13.63
C THR A 205 -16.68 7.84 12.23
N ARG A 206 -15.79 8.31 11.35
CA ARG A 206 -15.97 8.41 9.91
C ARG A 206 -15.42 7.15 9.25
N TYR A 207 -16.07 6.69 8.20
CA TYR A 207 -15.62 5.55 7.40
C TYR A 207 -15.56 6.00 5.95
N LEU A 208 -14.53 5.56 5.23
CA LEU A 208 -14.55 5.69 3.78
C LEU A 208 -15.66 4.79 3.25
N SER A 209 -16.46 5.33 2.33
CA SER A 209 -17.67 4.70 1.85
C SER A 209 -17.63 4.50 0.35
N THR A 210 -18.12 3.35 -0.11
CA THR A 210 -18.32 3.07 -1.53
C THR A 210 -19.33 3.98 -2.20
N LYS A 211 -20.12 4.75 -1.44
CA LYS A 211 -21.02 5.77 -2.00
C LYS A 211 -20.29 6.84 -2.80
N GLU A 212 -19.00 7.05 -2.53
CA GLU A 212 -18.16 8.02 -3.23
C GLU A 212 -17.56 7.45 -4.54
N LEU A 213 -17.73 6.14 -4.80
CA LEU A 213 -17.18 5.51 -5.99
C LEU A 213 -17.98 5.87 -7.24
N LYS A 214 -17.25 6.19 -8.32
CA LYS A 214 -17.80 6.39 -9.66
C LYS A 214 -17.93 5.09 -10.47
N GLY A 215 -17.97 3.94 -9.80
CA GLY A 215 -18.08 2.63 -10.44
C GLY A 215 -17.22 1.55 -9.76
N PRO A 216 -17.28 0.32 -10.27
CA PRO A 216 -16.42 -0.76 -9.80
C PRO A 216 -14.97 -0.43 -10.11
N CYS A 217 -14.10 -0.62 -9.12
CA CYS A 217 -12.67 -0.35 -9.24
C CYS A 217 -11.86 -1.42 -8.51
N HIS A 218 -10.66 -1.67 -9.03
CA HIS A 218 -9.75 -2.61 -8.40
C HIS A 218 -9.21 -2.02 -7.09
N ALA A 219 -9.00 -2.84 -6.06
CA ALA A 219 -8.49 -2.41 -4.77
C ALA A 219 -7.21 -1.55 -4.87
N GLY A 220 -6.31 -1.90 -5.79
CA GLY A 220 -5.09 -1.12 -6.05
C GLY A 220 -5.37 0.30 -6.55
N GLU A 221 -6.37 0.51 -7.41
CA GLU A 221 -6.74 1.84 -7.93
C GLU A 221 -7.28 2.74 -6.82
N ILE A 222 -8.00 2.16 -5.86
CA ILE A 222 -8.44 2.88 -4.67
C ILE A 222 -7.22 3.32 -3.87
N PHE A 223 -6.27 2.42 -3.58
CA PHE A 223 -5.07 2.77 -2.83
C PHE A 223 -4.24 3.87 -3.52
N GLU A 224 -4.11 3.82 -4.85
CA GLU A 224 -3.47 4.88 -5.64
C GLU A 224 -4.16 6.24 -5.44
N GLY A 225 -5.49 6.26 -5.40
CA GLY A 225 -6.27 7.48 -5.10
C GLY A 225 -5.99 8.08 -3.71
N TYR A 226 -5.44 7.30 -2.78
CA TYR A 226 -5.13 7.73 -1.41
C TYR A 226 -3.63 7.70 -1.09
N GLY A 227 -2.76 7.80 -2.09
CA GLY A 227 -1.32 8.00 -1.90
C GLY A 227 -0.45 6.79 -2.20
N GLY A 228 -0.99 5.76 -2.87
CA GLY A 228 -0.21 4.71 -3.51
C GLY A 228 -0.53 3.31 -3.03
N CYS A 229 -0.16 2.33 -3.84
CA CYS A 229 -0.29 0.90 -3.57
C CYS A 229 1.09 0.23 -3.44
N VAL A 230 1.26 -0.66 -2.46
CA VAL A 230 2.43 -1.55 -2.35
C VAL A 230 2.02 -2.99 -2.62
N HIS A 231 2.80 -3.70 -3.45
CA HIS A 231 2.62 -5.14 -3.69
C HIS A 231 3.54 -5.94 -2.77
N LEU A 232 2.99 -6.97 -2.15
CA LEU A 232 3.64 -7.89 -1.22
C LEU A 232 3.71 -9.26 -1.90
N ARG A 233 4.92 -9.66 -2.29
CA ARG A 233 5.20 -10.81 -3.16
C ARG A 233 5.62 -12.06 -2.40
N THR A 234 5.87 -11.95 -1.10
CA THR A 234 6.31 -13.06 -0.25
C THR A 234 5.51 -13.12 1.05
N SER A 235 5.38 -14.32 1.64
CA SER A 235 4.76 -14.49 2.97
C SER A 235 5.44 -13.61 4.02
N ASP A 236 6.76 -13.44 3.95
CA ASP A 236 7.52 -12.59 4.87
C ASP A 236 7.16 -11.10 4.73
N GLU A 237 6.98 -10.61 3.50
CA GLU A 237 6.52 -9.24 3.25
C GLU A 237 5.10 -9.04 3.78
N ILE A 238 4.21 -10.00 3.56
CA ILE A 238 2.83 -9.99 4.07
C ILE A 238 2.81 -9.94 5.59
N LYS A 239 3.55 -10.82 6.28
CA LYS A 239 3.64 -10.86 7.75
C LYS A 239 4.25 -9.59 8.33
N CYS A 240 5.31 -9.08 7.70
CA CYS A 240 5.93 -7.83 8.09
C CYS A 240 4.94 -6.66 8.00
N GLU A 241 4.19 -6.58 6.91
CA GLU A 241 3.17 -5.55 6.71
C GLU A 241 2.03 -5.69 7.75
N LEU A 242 1.52 -6.91 7.98
CA LEU A 242 0.50 -7.20 8.99
C LEU A 242 0.92 -6.76 10.40
N MET A 243 2.15 -7.09 10.82
CA MET A 243 2.66 -6.73 12.14
C MET A 243 2.86 -5.24 12.32
N ASN A 244 3.27 -4.52 11.28
CA ASN A 244 3.72 -3.14 11.42
C ASN A 244 2.64 -2.12 11.05
N ARG A 245 1.80 -2.45 10.07
CA ARG A 245 0.87 -1.50 9.44
C ARG A 245 -0.57 -1.99 9.39
N GLY A 246 -0.84 -3.25 9.74
CA GLY A 246 -2.20 -3.79 9.81
C GLY A 246 -2.60 -4.59 8.56
N PRO A 247 -3.91 -4.80 8.34
CA PRO A 247 -4.41 -5.79 7.39
C PRO A 247 -3.99 -5.46 5.95
N VAL A 248 -3.99 -6.50 5.09
CA VAL A 248 -3.65 -6.41 3.66
C VAL A 248 -4.75 -7.05 2.82
N VAL A 249 -4.82 -6.70 1.53
CA VAL A 249 -5.83 -7.24 0.61
C VAL A 249 -5.18 -8.24 -0.32
N SER A 250 -5.70 -9.46 -0.36
CA SER A 250 -5.42 -10.40 -1.46
C SER A 250 -6.37 -10.11 -2.60
N VAL A 251 -5.85 -9.97 -3.82
CA VAL A 251 -6.64 -9.80 -5.05
C VAL A 251 -6.58 -11.03 -5.97
N SER A 252 -5.87 -12.08 -5.55
CA SER A 252 -5.63 -13.30 -6.32
C SER A 252 -6.39 -14.52 -5.82
N PHE A 253 -7.17 -14.43 -4.74
CA PHE A 253 -7.84 -15.57 -4.13
C PHE A 253 -8.94 -16.17 -5.02
N VAL A 254 -8.84 -17.47 -5.31
CA VAL A 254 -9.79 -18.24 -6.15
C VAL A 254 -10.28 -19.48 -5.39
N PRO A 255 -11.31 -19.35 -4.53
CA PRO A 255 -11.83 -20.47 -3.76
C PRO A 255 -12.55 -21.49 -4.65
N THR A 256 -12.47 -22.78 -4.29
CA THR A 256 -13.26 -23.83 -4.95
C THR A 256 -14.69 -23.85 -4.42
N GLU A 257 -15.63 -24.38 -5.20
CA GLU A 257 -17.01 -24.55 -4.73
C GLU A 257 -17.08 -25.41 -3.45
N LEU A 258 -16.24 -26.44 -3.33
CA LEU A 258 -16.15 -27.25 -2.12
C LEU A 258 -15.71 -26.41 -0.92
N PHE A 259 -14.69 -25.57 -1.06
CA PHE A 259 -14.24 -24.66 -0.01
C PHE A 259 -15.39 -23.78 0.48
N MET A 260 -16.18 -23.27 -0.47
CA MET A 260 -17.31 -22.36 -0.22
C MET A 260 -18.48 -23.05 0.47
N ARG A 261 -18.77 -24.32 0.12
CA ARG A 261 -19.81 -25.12 0.76
C ARG A 261 -19.46 -25.49 2.18
N THR A 262 -18.21 -25.87 2.43
CA THR A 262 -17.71 -26.30 3.75
C THR A 262 -17.57 -25.12 4.71
N ASN A 263 -17.17 -23.95 4.21
CA ASN A 263 -17.06 -22.75 5.01
C ASN A 263 -18.37 -21.95 4.92
N GLN A 264 -19.30 -22.17 5.86
CA GLN A 264 -20.59 -21.44 5.87
C GLN A 264 -20.42 -19.91 5.84
N GLN A 265 -19.30 -19.41 6.37
CA GLN A 265 -18.95 -17.98 6.36
C GLN A 265 -18.45 -17.49 5.00
N ALA A 266 -17.92 -18.40 4.18
CA ALA A 266 -17.58 -18.16 2.80
C ALA A 266 -18.81 -18.18 1.87
N LYS A 267 -20.02 -18.55 2.33
CA LYS A 267 -21.24 -18.49 1.50
C LYS A 267 -21.55 -17.07 0.99
N VAL A 268 -21.03 -16.03 1.65
CA VAL A 268 -21.16 -14.63 1.17
C VAL A 268 -20.26 -14.36 -0.05
N LEU A 269 -19.24 -15.19 -0.27
CA LEU A 269 -18.36 -15.09 -1.44
C LEU A 269 -18.99 -15.70 -2.69
N VAL A 270 -20.16 -16.37 -2.65
CA VAL A 270 -20.71 -17.07 -3.81
C VAL A 270 -21.06 -16.06 -4.90
N PRO A 271 -20.30 -16.00 -6.01
CA PRO A 271 -20.67 -15.16 -7.13
C PRO A 271 -22.00 -15.69 -7.68
N SER A 272 -22.89 -14.77 -8.07
CA SER A 272 -24.14 -15.17 -8.73
C SER A 272 -23.89 -15.79 -10.12
N SER A 273 -22.63 -15.79 -10.58
CA SER A 273 -22.19 -16.36 -11.84
C SER A 273 -21.10 -17.42 -11.63
N PRO A 274 -21.23 -18.61 -12.22
CA PRO A 274 -20.30 -19.74 -12.04
C PRO A 274 -18.93 -19.58 -12.72
N SER A 275 -18.61 -18.44 -13.33
CA SER A 275 -17.27 -18.20 -13.86
C SER A 275 -16.28 -18.00 -12.71
N LEU A 276 -15.21 -18.81 -12.64
CA LEU A 276 -14.09 -18.64 -11.69
C LEU A 276 -13.61 -17.18 -11.69
N ARG A 277 -14.03 -16.40 -10.71
CA ARG A 277 -13.61 -15.02 -10.53
C ARG A 277 -12.73 -14.93 -9.30
N ARG A 278 -11.66 -14.15 -9.41
CA ARG A 278 -10.82 -13.80 -8.27
C ARG A 278 -11.66 -13.00 -7.28
N HIS A 279 -11.60 -13.39 -6.02
CA HIS A 279 -12.28 -12.71 -4.93
C HIS A 279 -11.28 -11.91 -4.13
N ALA A 280 -11.52 -10.61 -4.00
CA ALA A 280 -10.73 -9.83 -3.06
C ALA A 280 -11.10 -10.24 -1.64
N VAL A 281 -10.10 -10.45 -0.79
CA VAL A 281 -10.30 -10.79 0.62
C VAL A 281 -9.28 -10.06 1.50
N LEU A 282 -9.65 -9.82 2.75
CA LEU A 282 -8.82 -9.11 3.71
C LEU A 282 -8.03 -10.13 4.55
N ILE A 283 -6.70 -10.14 4.44
CA ILE A 283 -5.86 -10.93 5.33
C ILE A 283 -5.60 -10.11 6.60
N SER A 284 -5.95 -10.67 7.76
CA SER A 284 -5.85 -10.01 9.06
C SER A 284 -4.87 -10.71 10.02
N GLY A 285 -4.21 -11.78 9.60
CA GLY A 285 -3.32 -12.53 10.48
C GLY A 285 -2.89 -13.88 9.92
N TRP A 286 -2.14 -14.63 10.71
CA TRP A 286 -1.75 -16.01 10.42
C TRP A 286 -1.63 -16.84 11.69
N LYS A 287 -1.55 -18.16 11.51
CA LYS A 287 -1.27 -19.12 12.57
C LYS A 287 -0.51 -20.31 12.02
N GLN A 288 0.52 -20.74 12.73
CA GLN A 288 1.21 -22.00 12.51
C GLN A 288 0.40 -23.11 13.18
N THR A 289 0.06 -24.14 12.42
CA THR A 289 -0.60 -25.35 12.90
C THR A 289 0.32 -26.55 12.73
N SER A 290 -0.10 -27.72 13.23
CA SER A 290 0.59 -28.99 12.96
C SER A 290 0.61 -29.37 11.47
N PHE A 291 -0.29 -28.81 10.66
CA PHE A 291 -0.41 -29.10 9.23
C PHE A 291 0.24 -28.05 8.33
N GLY A 292 0.82 -27.00 8.92
CA GLY A 292 1.41 -25.89 8.19
C GLY A 292 0.83 -24.53 8.59
N GLU A 293 1.21 -23.52 7.82
CA GLU A 293 0.77 -22.15 8.04
C GLU A 293 -0.62 -21.90 7.42
N ILE A 294 -1.46 -21.18 8.16
CA ILE A 294 -2.76 -20.72 7.70
C ILE A 294 -2.85 -19.20 7.82
N TRP A 295 -3.48 -18.57 6.82
CA TRP A 295 -3.91 -17.18 6.84
C TRP A 295 -5.28 -17.06 7.53
N LEU A 296 -5.42 -16.00 8.33
CA LEU A 296 -6.69 -15.57 8.91
C LEU A 296 -7.30 -14.52 7.99
N VAL A 297 -8.41 -14.88 7.36
CA VAL A 297 -9.02 -14.10 6.28
C VAL A 297 -10.40 -13.63 6.69
N GLN A 298 -10.71 -12.38 6.35
CA GLN A 298 -12.05 -11.83 6.46
C GLN A 298 -12.64 -11.59 5.07
N SER A 299 -13.82 -12.14 4.88
CA SER A 299 -14.65 -11.91 3.70
C SER A 299 -15.56 -10.70 3.91
N PHE A 300 -15.97 -10.09 2.81
CA PHE A 300 -17.08 -9.15 2.80
C PHE A 300 -18.33 -9.79 3.45
N ARG A 301 -19.03 -9.02 4.29
CA ARG A 301 -20.30 -9.39 4.89
C ARG A 301 -21.40 -8.44 4.45
N ARG A 302 -22.50 -9.00 3.94
CA ARG A 302 -23.67 -8.22 3.56
C ARG A 302 -24.45 -7.67 4.74
N TYR A 303 -24.34 -8.31 5.91
CA TYR A 303 -25.06 -7.92 7.12
C TYR A 303 -24.12 -7.84 8.31
N PRO A 304 -24.14 -6.74 9.07
CA PRO A 304 -23.46 -6.69 10.35
C PRO A 304 -24.11 -7.72 11.26
N SER A 305 -23.34 -8.74 11.63
CA SER A 305 -23.74 -9.72 12.64
C SER A 305 -23.50 -9.09 14.01
N MET A 306 -24.41 -9.30 14.97
CA MET A 306 -24.16 -8.91 16.36
C MET A 306 -23.07 -9.75 17.03
N MET A 307 -22.75 -10.91 16.46
CA MET A 307 -21.63 -11.75 16.91
C MET A 307 -20.39 -11.49 16.07
N GLU A 308 -19.25 -11.41 16.76
CA GLU A 308 -17.93 -11.36 16.14
C GLU A 308 -17.80 -12.46 15.11
N SER A 309 -17.39 -12.03 13.93
CA SER A 309 -17.16 -12.91 12.82
C SER A 309 -15.82 -13.62 13.00
N PRO A 310 -15.81 -14.96 13.19
CA PRO A 310 -14.54 -15.65 13.25
C PRO A 310 -13.92 -15.60 11.84
N SER A 311 -12.59 -15.54 11.82
CA SER A 311 -11.85 -15.49 10.56
C SER A 311 -11.94 -16.82 9.83
N ILE A 312 -12.05 -16.75 8.51
CA ILE A 312 -11.91 -17.90 7.62
C ILE A 312 -10.43 -18.30 7.64
N GLN A 313 -10.16 -19.59 7.78
CA GLN A 313 -8.80 -20.13 7.79
C GLN A 313 -8.47 -20.68 6.40
N VAL A 314 -7.39 -20.17 5.80
CA VAL A 314 -6.93 -20.59 4.46
C VAL A 314 -5.48 -21.02 4.56
N ALA A 315 -5.13 -22.22 4.11
CA ALA A 315 -3.74 -22.65 4.10
C ALA A 315 -2.89 -21.75 3.19
N ALA A 316 -1.67 -21.42 3.62
CA ALA A 316 -0.72 -20.66 2.81
C ALA A 316 -0.41 -21.39 1.50
N GLY A 317 -0.28 -20.65 0.39
CA GLY A 317 -0.11 -21.19 -0.96
C GLY A 317 -1.35 -21.85 -1.57
N GLN A 318 -2.50 -21.91 -0.86
CA GLN A 318 -3.73 -22.44 -1.44
C GLN A 318 -4.60 -21.35 -2.07
N PHE A 319 -5.27 -21.72 -3.16
CA PHE A 319 -6.21 -20.85 -3.89
C PHE A 319 -5.60 -19.52 -4.36
N GLY A 320 -4.26 -19.44 -4.43
CA GLY A 320 -3.53 -18.21 -4.74
C GLY A 320 -3.77 -17.08 -3.73
N ILE A 321 -4.13 -17.37 -2.47
CA ILE A 321 -4.44 -16.35 -1.45
C ILE A 321 -3.28 -15.36 -1.22
N ASP A 322 -2.05 -15.80 -1.38
CA ASP A 322 -0.81 -15.07 -1.14
C ASP A 322 0.01 -14.79 -2.41
N ASP A 323 -0.56 -15.02 -3.60
CA ASP A 323 0.13 -14.78 -4.89
C ASP A 323 0.23 -13.28 -5.25
N ASP A 324 -0.83 -12.51 -5.00
CA ASP A 324 -0.89 -11.06 -5.24
C ASP A 324 -1.61 -10.36 -4.07
N CYS A 325 -0.82 -9.97 -3.08
CA CYS A 325 -1.28 -9.18 -1.94
C CYS A 325 -0.87 -7.71 -2.13
N ILE A 326 -1.79 -6.82 -1.81
CA ILE A 326 -1.58 -5.38 -1.88
C ILE A 326 -1.98 -4.70 -0.58
N ALA A 327 -1.35 -3.56 -0.32
CA ALA A 327 -1.65 -2.70 0.82
C ALA A 327 -1.54 -1.22 0.42
N PRO A 328 -2.23 -0.30 1.13
CA PRO A 328 -2.02 1.12 0.91
C PRO A 328 -0.64 1.55 1.41
N MET A 329 0.04 2.38 0.64
CA MET A 329 1.35 2.94 0.98
C MET A 329 1.25 4.04 2.06
N ASN A 330 0.12 4.75 2.08
CA ASN A 330 -0.19 5.81 3.04
C ASN A 330 -0.34 5.26 4.47
N ASP A 331 0.15 6.01 5.45
CA ASP A 331 0.06 5.69 6.88
C ASP A 331 -1.19 6.24 7.56
N PHE A 332 -2.03 6.99 6.84
CA PHE A 332 -3.27 7.60 7.30
C PHE A 332 -3.13 8.60 8.45
N LEU A 333 -1.89 9.03 8.78
CA LEU A 333 -1.63 9.98 9.87
C LEU A 333 -2.20 11.38 9.56
N ASN A 334 -2.39 11.71 8.30
CA ASN A 334 -2.87 13.02 7.84
C ASN A 334 -4.27 12.96 7.20
N ILE A 335 -5.06 11.94 7.55
CA ILE A 335 -6.46 11.81 7.09
C ILE A 335 -7.38 11.98 8.29
N ALA A 336 -8.42 12.78 8.14
CA ALA A 336 -9.45 12.99 9.17
C ALA A 336 -10.45 11.83 9.16
N TRP A 337 -10.58 11.16 10.30
CA TRP A 337 -11.47 10.01 10.49
C TRP A 337 -12.60 10.29 11.48
N ASP A 338 -12.88 11.57 11.71
CA ASP A 338 -14.03 12.03 12.48
C ASP A 338 -15.12 12.64 11.59
N GLN A 339 -16.39 12.44 11.98
CA GLN A 339 -17.54 13.06 11.31
C GLN A 339 -17.83 14.46 11.82
N GLU A 340 -17.36 14.79 13.02
CA GLU A 340 -17.55 16.11 13.62
C GLU A 340 -16.68 17.16 12.91
N PRO A 341 -17.09 18.44 12.92
CA PRO A 341 -16.25 19.53 12.44
C PRO A 341 -14.89 19.50 13.15
N ALA A 342 -13.82 19.59 12.36
CA ALA A 342 -12.45 19.52 12.87
C ALA A 342 -11.82 20.92 12.90
N PHE A 343 -11.19 21.25 14.02
CA PHE A 343 -10.34 22.41 14.19
C PHE A 343 -8.88 21.98 14.22
N ASP A 344 -8.15 22.24 13.13
CA ASP A 344 -6.73 21.94 13.04
C ASP A 344 -5.91 23.00 13.78
N ALA A 345 -5.21 22.58 14.83
CA ALA A 345 -4.30 23.42 15.62
C ALA A 345 -2.86 22.91 15.54
N ASP A 346 -1.88 23.81 15.61
CA ASP A 346 -0.49 23.39 15.84
C ASP A 346 -0.34 22.99 17.30
N LEU A 347 -0.20 21.68 17.53
CA LEU A 347 -0.03 21.10 18.86
C LEU A 347 1.40 20.64 19.11
N SER A 348 2.36 21.10 18.28
CA SER A 348 3.77 20.74 18.39
C SER A 348 4.40 21.11 19.73
N SER A 349 3.90 22.15 20.40
CA SER A 349 4.31 22.54 21.76
C SER A 349 3.65 21.72 22.88
N HIS A 350 2.74 20.79 22.56
CA HIS A 350 2.01 19.96 23.52
C HIS A 350 2.01 18.48 23.06
N PRO A 351 3.17 17.80 23.01
CA PRO A 351 3.29 16.47 22.39
C PRO A 351 2.38 15.38 22.99
N ASP A 352 1.98 15.53 24.26
CA ASP A 352 1.16 14.57 25.02
C ASP A 352 -0.29 15.05 25.25
N TRP A 353 -0.76 16.02 24.46
CA TRP A 353 -2.07 16.66 24.67
C TRP A 353 -3.25 15.68 24.68
N GLU A 354 -3.12 14.53 24.02
CA GLU A 354 -4.11 13.45 24.00
C GLU A 354 -4.44 12.93 25.41
N THR A 355 -3.48 13.02 26.33
CA THR A 355 -3.63 12.60 27.74
C THR A 355 -4.31 13.67 28.60
N PHE A 356 -4.42 14.90 28.11
CA PHE A 356 -4.94 16.00 28.90
C PHE A 356 -6.47 15.90 29.02
N THR A 357 -7.01 16.50 30.09
CA THR A 357 -8.45 16.71 30.29
C THR A 357 -8.91 18.07 29.76
N ALA A 358 -7.98 19.01 29.63
CA ALA A 358 -8.19 20.32 29.03
C ALA A 358 -6.88 20.84 28.43
N ILE A 359 -6.97 21.70 27.43
CA ILE A 359 -5.83 22.40 26.85
C ILE A 359 -6.16 23.89 26.69
N LYS A 360 -5.14 24.73 26.84
CA LYS A 360 -5.21 26.16 26.57
C LYS A 360 -4.33 26.48 25.39
N LEU A 361 -4.90 27.06 24.33
CA LEU A 361 -4.18 27.38 23.12
C LEU A 361 -4.19 28.89 22.88
N SER A 362 -3.08 29.40 22.35
CA SER A 362 -2.99 30.76 21.84
C SER A 362 -3.14 30.68 20.33
N ILE A 363 -4.15 31.35 19.76
CA ILE A 363 -4.49 31.27 18.34
C ILE A 363 -4.55 32.66 17.71
N SER A 364 -4.31 32.71 16.40
CA SER A 364 -4.51 33.93 15.60
C SER A 364 -6.00 34.21 15.34
N SER A 365 -6.36 35.43 14.93
CA SER A 365 -7.74 35.75 14.55
C SER A 365 -8.25 34.88 13.39
N GLY A 366 -7.40 34.56 12.40
CA GLY A 366 -7.80 33.67 11.30
C GLY A 366 -8.01 32.21 11.74
N GLN A 367 -7.32 31.75 12.79
CA GLN A 367 -7.63 30.46 13.41
C GLN A 367 -8.91 30.52 14.25
N LEU A 368 -9.21 31.65 14.88
CA LEU A 368 -10.47 31.83 15.59
C LEU A 368 -11.66 31.75 14.62
N GLU A 369 -11.57 32.37 13.44
CA GLU A 369 -12.60 32.25 12.39
C GLU A 369 -12.83 30.79 11.98
N LYS A 370 -11.75 30.03 11.72
CA LYS A 370 -11.82 28.59 11.42
C LYS A 370 -12.43 27.76 12.55
N LEU A 371 -12.19 28.14 13.81
CA LEU A 371 -12.85 27.50 14.95
C LEU A 371 -14.35 27.84 14.96
N GLY A 372 -14.71 29.06 14.55
CA GLY A 372 -16.11 29.49 14.36
C GLY A 372 -16.85 28.61 13.35
N ASP A 373 -16.19 28.18 12.28
CA ASP A 373 -16.76 27.26 11.27
C ASP A 373 -17.15 25.89 11.86
N CYS A 374 -16.62 25.52 13.03
CA CYS A 374 -17.03 24.30 13.73
C CYS A 374 -18.41 24.40 14.40
N PHE A 375 -18.99 25.60 14.50
CA PHE A 375 -20.25 25.85 15.20
C PHE A 375 -21.30 26.39 14.23
N SER A 376 -22.47 25.75 14.20
CA SER A 376 -23.53 26.04 13.22
C SER A 376 -24.12 27.45 13.29
N ASP A 377 -24.00 28.13 14.43
CA ASP A 377 -24.52 29.48 14.65
C ASP A 377 -23.42 30.56 14.71
N GLY A 378 -22.15 30.17 14.54
CA GLY A 378 -20.98 31.06 14.64
C GLY A 378 -20.77 31.72 16.01
N SER A 379 -21.54 31.33 17.04
CA SER A 379 -21.51 31.98 18.37
C SER A 379 -20.68 31.16 19.36
N PHE A 380 -19.47 31.65 19.68
CA PHE A 380 -18.62 31.01 20.69
C PHE A 380 -19.25 30.97 22.08
N ILE A 381 -20.06 31.97 22.43
CA ILE A 381 -20.75 32.04 23.73
C ILE A 381 -21.77 30.90 23.83
N ASN A 382 -22.58 30.70 22.78
CA ASN A 382 -23.55 29.62 22.75
C ASN A 382 -22.87 28.25 22.72
N ALA A 383 -21.84 28.09 21.87
CA ALA A 383 -21.06 26.87 21.76
C ALA A 383 -20.45 26.46 23.12
N ALA A 384 -19.92 27.43 23.88
CA ALA A 384 -19.37 27.18 25.20
C ALA A 384 -20.43 26.85 26.25
N ALA A 385 -21.56 27.57 26.26
CA ALA A 385 -22.67 27.34 27.19
C ALA A 385 -23.32 25.95 26.97
N GLN A 386 -23.50 25.56 25.70
CA GLN A 386 -24.13 24.28 25.32
C GLN A 386 -23.14 23.11 25.28
N LYS A 387 -21.84 23.37 25.44
CA LYS A 387 -20.77 22.38 25.27
C LYS A 387 -20.84 21.69 23.90
N SER A 388 -21.04 22.49 22.86
CA SER A 388 -21.10 22.02 21.48
C SER A 388 -19.85 21.20 21.15
N ARG A 389 -20.06 20.00 20.61
CA ARG A 389 -19.01 19.04 20.29
C ARG A 389 -18.30 19.44 19.01
N PHE A 390 -16.98 19.37 19.02
CA PHE A 390 -16.14 19.41 17.83
C PHE A 390 -14.88 18.59 18.07
N VAL A 391 -14.11 18.34 17.02
CA VAL A 391 -12.84 17.63 17.11
C VAL A 391 -11.70 18.62 16.99
N ILE A 392 -10.74 18.58 17.91
CA ILE A 392 -9.45 19.22 17.69
C ILE A 392 -8.48 18.19 17.12
N SER A 393 -7.74 18.58 16.08
CA SER A 393 -6.72 17.78 15.41
C SER A 393 -5.38 18.50 15.45
N ASP A 394 -4.29 17.74 15.58
CA ASP A 394 -2.95 18.25 15.35
C ASP A 394 -2.76 18.46 13.83
N SER A 395 -2.55 19.71 13.43
CA SER A 395 -2.31 20.08 12.02
C SER A 395 -1.10 19.37 11.40
N CYS A 396 -0.14 18.90 12.21
CA CYS A 396 1.00 18.11 11.75
C CYS A 396 0.70 16.61 11.63
N LYS A 397 -0.33 16.14 12.35
CA LYS A 397 -0.74 14.73 12.45
C LYS A 397 -2.24 14.65 12.72
N ILE A 398 -3.06 14.80 11.69
CA ILE A 398 -4.53 14.84 11.82
C ILE A 398 -5.08 13.59 12.53
N SER A 399 -4.34 12.48 12.50
CA SER A 399 -4.68 11.26 13.24
C SER A 399 -4.70 11.38 14.75
N ARG A 400 -4.00 12.39 15.26
CA ARG A 400 -4.10 12.84 16.63
C ARG A 400 -5.26 13.80 16.66
N SER A 401 -6.45 13.26 16.90
CA SER A 401 -7.66 14.04 17.07
C SER A 401 -8.42 13.57 18.31
N LYS A 402 -9.10 14.49 18.99
CA LYS A 402 -9.89 14.19 20.18
C LYS A 402 -11.18 15.00 20.18
N PRO A 403 -12.34 14.36 20.44
CA PRO A 403 -13.58 15.09 20.60
C PRO A 403 -13.49 15.97 21.86
N CYS A 404 -13.99 17.19 21.74
CA CYS A 404 -13.86 18.21 22.76
C CYS A 404 -14.99 19.25 22.66
N TYR A 405 -15.02 20.17 23.61
CA TYR A 405 -15.90 21.33 23.59
C TYR A 405 -15.15 22.58 24.04
N LEU A 406 -15.63 23.73 23.56
CA LEU A 406 -15.08 25.03 23.90
C LEU A 406 -15.54 25.38 25.31
N LYS A 407 -14.61 25.68 26.21
CA LYS A 407 -14.93 26.12 27.58
C LYS A 407 -14.99 27.64 27.67
N ASP A 408 -14.03 28.32 27.04
CA ASP A 408 -13.88 29.77 27.13
C ASP A 408 -13.03 30.33 25.99
N VAL A 409 -13.24 31.60 25.64
CA VAL A 409 -12.48 32.38 24.66
C VAL A 409 -12.19 33.75 25.25
N GLN A 410 -10.91 34.13 25.33
CA GLN A 410 -10.49 35.41 25.87
C GLN A 410 -9.49 36.10 24.95
N TRP A 411 -9.60 37.42 24.81
CA TRP A 411 -8.58 38.26 24.18
C TRP A 411 -7.61 38.75 25.24
N THR A 412 -6.31 38.43 25.13
CA THR A 412 -5.31 38.86 26.11
C THR A 412 -3.98 39.15 25.43
N ASN A 413 -3.43 40.34 25.66
CA ASN A 413 -2.14 40.77 25.12
C ASN A 413 -2.03 40.65 23.59
N GLY A 414 -3.10 41.00 22.87
CA GLY A 414 -3.10 40.98 21.40
C GLY A 414 -3.23 39.58 20.77
N VAL A 415 -3.56 38.55 21.54
CA VAL A 415 -3.73 37.17 21.05
C VAL A 415 -5.00 36.55 21.65
N TRP A 416 -5.70 35.72 20.86
CA TRP A 416 -6.84 34.95 21.34
C TRP A 416 -6.35 33.74 22.13
N LYS A 417 -6.91 33.54 23.32
CA LYS A 417 -6.68 32.37 24.16
C LYS A 417 -7.97 31.59 24.25
N ILE A 418 -7.94 30.35 23.77
CA ILE A 418 -9.07 29.43 23.88
C ILE A 418 -8.76 28.37 24.95
N TRP A 419 -9.79 27.99 25.71
CA TRP A 419 -9.75 26.84 26.58
C TRP A 419 -10.67 25.76 26.03
N ILE A 420 -10.10 24.59 25.79
CA ILE A 420 -10.79 23.41 25.29
C ILE A 420 -10.82 22.36 26.39
N ARG A 421 -11.95 21.68 26.56
CA ARG A 421 -12.06 20.49 27.41
C ARG A 421 -12.37 19.26 26.56
N PHE A 422 -11.69 18.17 26.88
CA PHE A 422 -11.89 16.89 26.22
C PHE A 422 -13.03 16.11 26.90
N PHE A 423 -13.73 15.29 26.12
CA PHE A 423 -14.76 14.38 26.63
C PHE A 423 -14.18 13.19 27.38
#